data_AF-A0A529LHE0-F1
#
_entry.id   AF-A0A529LHE0-F1
#
_cell.length_a   1.000
_cell.length_b   1.000
_cell.length_c   1.000
_cell.angle_alpha   90.00
_cell.angle_beta   90.00
_cell.angle_gamma   90.00
#
_symmetry.space_group_name_H-M   'P 1'
#
loop_
_entity.id
_entity.type
_entity.pdbx_description
1 polymer ?
#
loop_
_entity_poly.entity_id
_entity_poly.type
_entity_poly.pdbx_seq_one_letter_code
_entity_poly.pdbx_strand_id
1 'polypeptide(L)' 'MCIKVLGGSKRKYASVGDIIVVSIKEAIPRGRVKKGDVMKAVVVRTAKDIRRPDGSAIRFD' A
#
# COMPACT_ATOMS: atom_id res chain seq x y z
N MET A 1 -2.95 -4.08 -7.43
CA MET A 1 -3.44 -2.78 -7.96
C MET A 1 -4.13 -2.04 -6.84
N CYS A 2 -3.88 -0.73 -6.70
CA CYS A 2 -4.52 0.06 -5.64
C CYS A 2 -5.89 0.53 -6.11
N ILE A 3 -6.91 0.34 -5.26
CA ILE A 3 -8.29 0.77 -5.52
C ILE A 3 -8.58 2.05 -4.75
N LYS A 4 -8.28 2.06 -3.44
CA LYS A 4 -8.63 3.17 -2.56
C LYS A 4 -7.69 3.25 -1.35
N VAL A 5 -7.32 4.46 -0.98
CA VAL A 5 -6.63 4.74 0.28
C VAL A 5 -7.67 4.97 1.38
N LEU A 6 -7.55 4.24 2.50
CA LEU A 6 -8.46 4.41 3.63
C LEU A 6 -8.00 5.56 4.55
N GLY A 7 -8.94 6.11 5.32
CA GLY A 7 -8.66 7.20 6.28
C GLY A 7 -9.17 8.58 5.88
N GLY A 8 -10.06 8.71 4.90
CA GLY A 8 -10.80 9.95 4.63
C GLY A 8 -11.41 10.06 3.24
N SER A 9 -12.40 10.92 3.08
CA SER A 9 -13.17 11.10 1.83
C SER A 9 -12.37 11.74 0.70
N LYS A 10 -11.34 12.55 1.04
CA LYS A 10 -10.51 13.31 0.09
C LYS A 10 -9.05 12.86 0.06
N ARG A 11 -8.73 11.71 0.67
CA ARG A 11 -7.35 11.24 0.78
C ARG A 11 -6.86 10.73 -0.59
N LYS A 12 -5.87 11.41 -1.16
CA LYS A 12 -5.33 11.11 -2.50
C LYS A 12 -4.08 10.24 -2.49
N TYR A 13 -3.30 10.26 -1.41
CA TYR A 13 -2.02 9.56 -1.31
C TYR A 13 -1.94 8.71 -0.05
N ALA A 14 -1.23 7.58 -0.17
CA ALA A 14 -0.85 6.71 0.92
C ALA A 14 0.67 6.82 1.14
N SER A 15 1.07 6.83 2.40
CA SER A 15 2.45 6.74 2.88
C SER A 15 2.68 5.39 3.56
N VAL A 16 3.91 5.12 3.97
CA VAL A 16 4.21 3.91 4.75
C VAL A 16 3.38 3.88 6.03
N GLY A 17 2.80 2.72 6.34
CA GLY A 17 1.90 2.50 7.47
C GLY A 17 0.40 2.65 7.13
N ASP A 18 0.05 3.20 5.97
CA ASP A 18 -1.34 3.36 5.60
C ASP A 18 -2.00 2.07 5.12
N ILE A 19 -3.28 1.90 5.50
CA ILE A 19 -4.13 0.80 5.03
C ILE A 19 -4.78 1.21 3.70
N ILE A 20 -4.60 0.37 2.69
CA ILE A 20 -5.18 0.53 1.35
C ILE A 20 -6.03 -0.68 0.99
N VAL A 21 -7.01 -0.46 0.10
CA VAL A 21 -7.78 -1.53 -0.54
C VAL A 21 -7.13 -1.84 -1.88
N VAL A 22 -6.82 -3.11 -2.11
CA VAL A 22 -6.12 -3.58 -3.30
C VAL A 22 -6.88 -4.71 -3.99
N SER A 23 -6.76 -4.77 -5.32
CA SER A 23 -7.09 -5.96 -6.10
C SER A 23 -5.84 -6.76 -6.42
N ILE A 24 -5.97 -8.07 -6.30
CA ILE A 24 -4.93 -9.04 -6.63
C ILE A 24 -4.87 -9.22 -8.15
N LYS A 25 -3.75 -8.84 -8.77
CA LYS A 25 -3.54 -8.99 -10.22
C LYS A 25 -3.01 -10.37 -10.60
N GLU A 26 -2.19 -10.94 -9.73
CA GLU A 26 -1.54 -12.22 -9.92
C GLU A 26 -1.53 -12.96 -8.59
N ALA A 27 -1.78 -14.26 -8.65
CA ALA A 27 -1.85 -15.13 -7.48
C ALA A 27 -1.14 -16.45 -7.80
N ILE A 28 -0.43 -16.97 -6.81
CA ILE A 28 0.26 -18.26 -6.92
C ILE A 28 -0.79 -19.38 -6.93
N PRO A 29 -0.65 -20.42 -7.78
CA PRO A 29 -1.53 -21.58 -7.75
C PRO A 29 -1.53 -22.24 -6.37
N ARG A 30 -2.70 -22.63 -5.85
CA ARG A 30 -2.90 -23.15 -4.48
C ARG A 30 -2.62 -22.14 -3.34
N GLY A 31 -2.41 -20.86 -3.67
CA GLY A 31 -2.40 -19.79 -2.69
C GLY A 31 -3.76 -19.61 -2.01
N ARG A 32 -3.78 -19.01 -0.82
CA ARG A 32 -5.03 -18.72 -0.09
C ARG A 32 -5.90 -17.65 -0.76
N VAL A 33 -5.35 -16.95 -1.76
CA VAL A 33 -5.97 -15.80 -2.42
C VAL A 33 -6.08 -16.06 -3.92
N LYS A 34 -7.16 -15.57 -4.54
CA LYS A 34 -7.41 -15.72 -5.98
C LYS A 34 -7.13 -14.42 -6.73
N LYS A 35 -6.84 -14.54 -8.02
CA LYS A 35 -6.78 -13.37 -8.92
C LYS A 35 -8.14 -12.69 -8.96
N GLY A 36 -8.14 -11.37 -8.81
CA GLY A 36 -9.36 -10.56 -8.78
C GLY A 36 -9.92 -10.32 -7.38
N ASP A 37 -9.46 -11.05 -6.36
CA ASP A 37 -9.92 -10.82 -4.99
C ASP A 37 -9.53 -9.41 -4.52
N VAL A 38 -10.43 -8.78 -3.76
CA VAL A 38 -10.24 -7.46 -3.17
C VAL A 38 -9.95 -7.62 -1.69
N MET A 39 -8.80 -7.10 -1.24
CA MET A 39 -8.34 -7.23 0.13
C MET A 39 -7.78 -5.91 0.67
N LYS A 40 -7.67 -5.82 2.00
CA LYS A 40 -6.95 -4.74 2.68
C LYS A 40 -5.47 -5.10 2.79
N ALA A 41 -4.60 -4.14 2.56
CA ALA A 41 -3.16 -4.28 2.67
C ALA A 41 -2.55 -3.03 3.33
N VAL A 42 -1.31 -3.14 3.82
CA VAL A 42 -0.54 -2.05 4.41
C VAL A 42 0.64 -1.71 3.51
N VAL A 43 0.88 -0.42 3.28
CA VAL A 43 2.05 0.05 2.54
C VAL A 43 3.28 0.00 3.45
N VAL A 44 4.29 -0.78 3.06
CA VAL A 44 5.53 -0.96 3.86
C VAL A 44 6.74 -0.25 3.29
N ARG A 45 6.80 -0.06 1.97
CA ARG A 45 7.90 0.60 1.27
C ARG A 45 7.35 1.54 0.21
N THR A 46 7.98 2.71 0.07
CA THR A 46 7.66 3.71 -0.95
C THR A 46 8.92 4.26 -1.57
N ALA A 47 8.88 4.51 -2.88
CA ALA A 47 9.94 5.20 -3.60
C ALA A 47 9.98 6.72 -3.33
N LYS A 48 8.90 7.27 -2.76
CA LYS A 48 8.92 8.62 -2.24
C LYS A 48 9.69 8.67 -0.92
N ASP A 49 10.45 9.74 -0.74
CA ASP A 49 11.18 10.07 0.48
C ASP A 49 10.21 10.29 1.65
N ILE A 50 10.49 9.57 2.74
CA ILE A 50 9.78 9.68 4.01
C ILE A 50 10.69 10.43 4.96
N ARG A 51 10.25 11.62 5.37
CA ARG A 51 10.95 12.41 6.40
C ARG A 51 10.64 11.86 7.77
N ARG A 52 11.69 11.62 8.55
CA ARG A 52 11.61 11.24 9.94
C ARG A 52 11.73 12.45 10.86
N PRO A 53 11.26 12.35 12.12
CA PRO A 53 11.35 13.45 13.08
C PRO A 53 12.78 13.88 13.40
N ASP A 54 13.74 12.97 13.25
CA ASP A 54 15.18 13.22 13.44
C ASP A 54 15.84 13.98 12.27
N GLY A 55 15.09 14.34 11.23
CA GLY A 55 15.59 15.03 10.04
C GLY A 55 16.16 14.10 8.97
N SER A 56 16.29 12.80 9.24
CA SER A 56 16.70 11.82 8.22
C SER A 56 15.57 11.53 7.23
N ALA A 57 15.93 11.13 6.01
CA ALA A 57 14.98 10.71 4.98
C ALA A 57 15.25 9.27 4.56
N ILE A 58 14.18 8.48 4.46
CA ILE A 58 14.25 7.12 3.92
C ILE A 58 13.50 7.03 2.60
N ARG A 59 14.14 6.40 1.63
CA ARG A 59 13.56 6.03 0.35
C ARG A 59 13.87 4.56 0.06
N PHE A 60 12.88 3.83 -0.41
CA PHE A 60 13.04 2.45 -0.86
C PHE A 60 13.08 2.41 -2.39
N ASP A 61 13.70 1.38 -2.98
CA ASP A 61 13.70 1.14 -4.42
C ASP A 61 12.39 0.49 -4.92
#